data_AF-A0A963WSK2-F1
#
_entry.id   AF-A0A963WSK2-F1
#
_cell.length_a   1.000
_cell.length_b   1.000
_cell.length_c   1.000
_cell.angle_alpha   90.00
_cell.angle_beta   90.00
_cell.angle_gamma   90.00
#
_symmetry.space_group_name_H-M   'P 1'
#
loop_
_entity.id
_entity.type
_entity.pdbx_description
1 polymer ?
#
loop_
_entity_poly.entity_id
_entity_poly.type
_entity_poly.pdbx_seq_one_letter_code
_entity_poly.pdbx_strand_id
1 'polypeptide(L)'
;MATAGMLGTLPHGPYTCSLPGDAGGEAWRELQGKSFTIKNASTYHTDAGSGIYLMTGDRVVFTRGPMKGMRFKRVGSATLLWLDEQGNPGRIRCTRGGAAAR
;
A
#
# COMPACT_ATOMS: atom_id res chain seq x y z
N MET A 1 9.10 21.23 13.22
CA MET A 1 7.62 21.30 13.31
C MET A 1 7.05 20.13 12.52
N ALA A 2 6.42 19.15 13.18
CA ALA A 2 5.71 18.10 12.47
C ALA A 2 4.36 18.68 12.05
N THR A 3 4.23 19.11 10.80
CA THR A 3 2.92 19.40 10.23
C THR A 3 2.18 18.07 10.21
N ALA A 4 1.35 17.80 11.21
CA ALA A 4 0.45 16.66 11.19
C ALA A 4 -0.48 16.88 9.99
N GLY A 5 -0.12 16.27 8.86
CA GLY A 5 -0.92 16.36 7.64
C GLY A 5 -2.35 15.90 7.91
N MET A 6 -3.29 16.34 7.07
CA MET A 6 -4.69 15.97 7.23
C MET A 6 -4.84 14.45 7.34
N LEU A 7 -5.56 14.01 8.38
CA LEU A 7 -5.94 12.61 8.53
C LEU A 7 -6.82 12.21 7.36
N GLY A 8 -6.51 11.05 6.78
CA GLY A 8 -7.25 10.54 5.64
C GLY A 8 -7.49 9.04 5.75
N THR A 9 -8.21 8.52 4.77
CA THR A 9 -8.36 7.09 4.53
C THR A 9 -7.98 6.76 3.10
N LEU A 10 -7.53 5.53 2.90
CA LEU A 10 -7.37 4.96 1.59
C LEU A 10 -8.75 4.71 0.97
N PRO A 11 -8.91 4.96 -0.34
CA PRO A 11 -10.12 4.56 -1.05
C PRO A 11 -10.40 3.07 -0.86
N HIS A 12 -11.68 2.74 -0.70
CA HIS A 12 -12.09 1.35 -0.51
C HIS A 12 -11.76 0.51 -1.74
N GLY A 13 -11.48 -0.77 -1.52
CA GLY A 13 -11.20 -1.77 -2.56
C GLY A 13 -9.92 -2.56 -2.31
N PRO A 14 -9.65 -3.54 -3.20
CA PRO A 14 -8.44 -4.36 -3.14
C PRO A 14 -7.24 -3.58 -3.65
N TYR A 15 -6.11 -3.76 -2.98
CA TYR A 15 -4.79 -3.27 -3.33
C TYR A 15 -3.88 -4.47 -3.58
N THR A 16 -3.35 -4.54 -4.79
CA THR A 16 -2.41 -5.58 -5.20
C THR A 16 -1.00 -5.00 -5.25
N CYS A 17 -0.09 -5.53 -4.44
CA CYS A 17 1.30 -5.10 -4.43
C CYS A 17 2.12 -5.93 -5.43
N SER A 18 2.86 -5.25 -6.30
CA SER A 18 3.72 -5.88 -7.30
C SER A 18 5.08 -5.20 -7.38
N LEU A 19 6.08 -5.99 -7.77
CA LEU A 19 7.36 -5.51 -8.22
C LEU A 19 7.29 -5.20 -9.73
N PRO A 20 7.89 -4.08 -10.19
CA PRO A 20 8.10 -3.87 -11.61
C PRO A 20 9.01 -4.98 -12.14
N GLY A 21 8.57 -5.60 -13.25
CA GLY A 21 9.38 -6.56 -13.98
C GLY A 21 10.66 -5.93 -14.53
N ASP A 22 11.67 -6.77 -14.74
CA ASP A 22 12.84 -6.38 -15.53
C ASP A 22 12.52 -6.56 -17.03
N ALA A 23 13.18 -5.80 -17.90
CA ALA A 23 12.85 -5.69 -19.32
C ALA A 23 13.00 -7.00 -20.12
N GLY A 24 13.44 -8.10 -19.49
CA GLY A 24 13.49 -9.44 -20.05
C GLY A 24 12.43 -10.44 -19.53
N GLY A 25 11.45 -10.01 -18.72
CA GLY A 25 10.48 -10.91 -18.09
C GLY A 25 9.08 -10.32 -17.86
N GLU A 26 8.25 -11.00 -17.04
CA GLU A 26 6.88 -10.58 -16.72
C GLU A 26 6.84 -9.12 -16.25
N ALA A 27 5.97 -8.29 -16.87
CA ALA A 27 5.93 -6.85 -16.64
C ALA A 27 5.66 -6.46 -15.17
N TRP A 28 5.01 -7.34 -14.40
CA TRP A 28 4.71 -7.14 -12.98
C TRP A 28 4.71 -8.48 -12.25
N ARG A 29 5.45 -8.60 -11.14
CA ARG A 29 5.39 -9.77 -10.26
C ARG A 29 4.61 -9.43 -9.01
N GLU A 30 3.43 -10.04 -8.83
CA GLU A 30 2.65 -9.88 -7.60
C GLU A 30 3.44 -10.42 -6.40
N LEU A 31 3.42 -9.67 -5.30
CA LEU A 31 3.96 -10.10 -4.02
C LEU A 31 2.85 -10.77 -3.23
N GLN A 32 2.82 -12.10 -3.31
CA GLN A 32 1.87 -12.91 -2.55
C GLN A 32 1.98 -12.61 -1.04
N GLY A 33 0.84 -12.53 -0.38
CA GLY A 33 0.74 -12.20 1.05
C GLY A 33 0.95 -10.71 1.38
N LYS A 34 1.15 -9.84 0.39
CA LYS A 34 1.24 -8.38 0.59
C LYS A 34 0.08 -7.60 -0.01
N SER A 35 -0.80 -8.28 -0.73
CA SER A 35 -2.08 -7.72 -1.16
C SER A 35 -3.01 -7.55 0.04
N PHE A 36 -3.78 -6.47 0.04
CA PHE A 36 -4.71 -6.13 1.12
C PHE A 36 -5.95 -5.43 0.58
N THR A 37 -7.04 -5.49 1.31
CA THR A 37 -8.31 -4.84 0.94
C THR A 37 -8.71 -3.84 2.00
N ILE A 38 -9.08 -2.63 1.58
CA ILE A 38 -9.64 -1.61 2.44
C ILE A 38 -11.16 -1.70 2.34
N LYS A 39 -11.81 -2.18 3.40
CA LYS A 39 -13.28 -2.34 3.45
C LYS A 39 -13.96 -1.13 4.07
N ASN A 40 -13.40 -0.59 5.16
CA ASN A 40 -13.92 0.59 5.84
C ASN A 40 -12.82 1.33 6.59
N ALA A 41 -13.07 2.62 6.83
CA ALA A 41 -12.29 3.48 7.71
C ALA A 41 -10.76 3.31 7.52
N SER A 42 -10.03 3.18 8.63
CA SER A 42 -8.58 2.98 8.66
C SER A 42 -8.18 1.53 8.88
N THR A 43 -8.98 0.58 8.37
CA THR A 43 -8.81 -0.86 8.54
C THR A 43 -8.46 -1.54 7.21
N TYR A 44 -7.52 -2.48 7.25
CA TYR A 44 -7.17 -3.34 6.12
C TYR A 44 -7.38 -4.82 6.45
N HIS A 45 -7.60 -5.61 5.40
CA HIS A 45 -7.76 -7.06 5.49
C HIS A 45 -6.83 -7.76 4.50
N THR A 46 -6.19 -8.84 4.93
CA THR A 46 -5.40 -9.77 4.12
C THR A 46 -5.83 -11.20 4.43
N ASP A 47 -5.30 -12.18 3.70
CA ASP A 47 -5.54 -13.60 3.98
C ASP A 47 -4.97 -14.03 5.35
N ALA A 48 -3.92 -13.36 5.82
CA ALA A 48 -3.30 -13.60 7.12
C ALA A 48 -4.02 -12.92 8.30
N GLY A 49 -5.01 -12.07 8.02
CA GLY A 49 -5.80 -11.37 9.05
C GLY A 49 -6.04 -9.90 8.74
N SER A 50 -6.45 -9.13 9.74
CA SER A 50 -6.75 -7.70 9.59
C SER A 50 -5.91 -6.83 10.50
N GLY A 51 -5.81 -5.55 10.17
CA GLY A 51 -5.17 -4.57 11.01
C GLY A 51 -5.62 -3.15 10.72
N ILE A 52 -4.93 -2.20 11.33
CA ILE A 52 -5.20 -0.78 11.13
C ILE A 52 -3.99 -0.07 10.54
N TYR A 53 -4.27 0.97 9.79
CA TYR A 53 -3.28 1.89 9.25
C TYR A 53 -3.59 3.31 9.71
N LEU A 54 -2.59 4.18 9.64
CA LEU A 54 -2.71 5.61 9.82
C LEU A 54 -2.33 6.27 8.50
N MET A 55 -3.20 7.11 7.96
CA MET A 55 -2.89 7.92 6.80
C MET A 55 -2.87 9.40 7.17
N THR A 56 -1.79 10.07 6.80
CA THR A 56 -1.50 11.47 7.10
C THR A 56 -0.97 12.13 5.84
N GLY A 57 -1.79 13.00 5.22
CA GLY A 57 -1.49 13.56 3.90
C GLY A 57 -1.41 12.45 2.84
N ASP A 58 -0.22 12.22 2.29
CA ASP A 58 0.07 11.15 1.33
C ASP A 58 0.79 9.95 1.97
N ARG A 59 1.14 10.00 3.25
CA ARG A 59 1.83 8.91 3.93
C ARG A 59 0.85 7.96 4.59
N VAL A 60 1.11 6.66 4.47
CA VAL A 60 0.34 5.57 5.07
C VAL A 60 1.28 4.71 5.89
N VAL A 61 0.93 4.45 7.15
CA VAL A 61 1.73 3.64 8.07
C VAL A 61 0.84 2.58 8.70
N PHE A 62 1.22 1.32 8.57
CA PHE A 62 0.47 0.21 9.14
C PHE A 62 0.90 0.01 10.60
N THR A 63 -0.03 0.22 11.53
CA THR A 63 0.29 0.27 12.97
C THR A 63 -0.06 -1.01 13.72
N ARG A 64 -0.95 -1.86 13.16
CA ARG A 64 -1.31 -3.19 13.70
C ARG A 64 -1.56 -4.21 12.60
N GLY A 65 -1.61 -5.48 12.98
CA GLY A 65 -1.92 -6.62 12.10
C GLY A 65 -0.71 -7.17 11.34
N PRO A 66 -0.92 -8.06 10.36
CA PRO A 66 0.14 -8.76 9.63
C PRO A 66 1.13 -7.85 8.89
N MET A 67 0.70 -6.64 8.52
CA MET A 67 1.52 -5.65 7.80
C MET A 67 2.10 -4.57 8.72
N LYS A 68 2.08 -4.77 10.05
CA LYS A 68 2.58 -3.78 11.02
C LYS A 68 4.02 -3.36 10.69
N GLY A 69 4.26 -2.05 10.70
CA GLY A 69 5.56 -1.44 10.43
C GLY A 69 5.76 -1.08 8.95
N MET A 70 4.95 -1.60 8.03
CA MET A 70 5.03 -1.24 6.62
C MET A 70 4.55 0.21 6.41
N ARG A 71 5.24 0.92 5.52
CA ARG A 71 5.02 2.33 5.22
C ARG A 71 4.82 2.48 3.72
N PHE A 72 3.90 3.33 3.33
CA PHE A 72 3.63 3.62 1.93
C PHE A 72 3.44 5.11 1.70
N LYS A 73 3.72 5.55 0.49
CA LYS A 73 3.37 6.88 -0.02
C LYS A 73 2.31 6.72 -1.10
N ARG A 74 1.19 7.39 -0.93
CA ARG A 74 0.12 7.48 -1.91
C ARG A 74 0.56 8.42 -3.04
N VAL A 75 0.54 7.90 -4.25
CA VAL A 75 0.80 8.65 -5.47
C VAL A 75 -0.48 8.64 -6.30
N GLY A 76 -1.15 9.79 -6.38
CA GLY A 76 -2.44 9.91 -7.04
C GLY A 76 -3.58 9.24 -6.28
N SER A 77 -4.63 8.84 -7.02
CA SER A 77 -5.87 8.35 -6.40
C SER A 77 -5.82 6.87 -6.00
N ALA A 78 -5.07 6.04 -6.73
CA ALA A 78 -5.17 4.58 -6.67
C ALA A 78 -3.83 3.85 -6.45
N THR A 79 -2.70 4.55 -6.36
CA THR A 79 -1.37 3.93 -6.34
C THR A 79 -0.65 4.24 -5.02
N LEU A 80 0.03 3.24 -4.47
CA LEU A 80 0.86 3.32 -3.28
C LEU A 80 2.27 2.84 -3.64
N LEU A 81 3.29 3.56 -3.17
CA LEU A 81 4.69 3.16 -3.24
C LEU A 81 5.13 2.70 -1.86
N TRP A 82 5.68 1.50 -1.75
CA TRP A 82 6.24 1.05 -0.47
C TRP A 82 7.48 1.89 -0.14
N LEU A 83 7.52 2.44 1.06
CA LEU A 83 8.67 3.12 1.63
C LEU A 83 9.53 2.19 2.49
N ASP A 84 10.85 2.33 2.37
CA ASP A 84 11.78 1.69 3.30
C ASP A 84 11.78 2.36 4.70
N GLU A 85 12.65 1.90 5.59
CA GLU A 85 12.78 2.41 6.96
C GLU A 85 13.24 3.88 7.01
N GLN A 86 13.97 4.34 6.00
CA GLN A 86 14.43 5.72 5.82
C GLN A 86 13.36 6.60 5.17
N GLY A 87 12.28 5.99 4.66
CA GLY A 87 11.14 6.67 4.06
C GLY A 87 11.28 6.91 2.56
N ASN A 88 12.24 6.27 1.88
CA ASN A 88 12.41 6.40 0.43
C ASN A 88 11.52 5.39 -0.31
N PRO A 89 10.95 5.77 -1.48
CA PRO A 89 10.14 4.86 -2.28
C PRO A 89 11.01 3.73 -2.83
N GLY A 90 10.68 2.51 -2.41
CA GLY A 90 11.27 1.29 -2.96
C GLY A 90 10.67 0.93 -4.31
N ARG A 91 11.08 -0.23 -4.83
CA ARG A 91 10.61 -0.75 -6.13
C ARG A 91 9.16 -1.21 -6.09
N ILE A 92 8.60 -1.48 -4.91
CA ILE A 92 7.29 -2.13 -4.79
C ILE A 92 6.18 -1.10 -4.91
N ARG A 93 5.22 -1.37 -5.80
CA ARG A 93 4.05 -0.54 -6.03
C ARG A 93 2.78 -1.34 -5.78
N CYS A 94 1.84 -0.77 -5.04
CA CYS A 94 0.52 -1.34 -4.83
C CYS A 94 -0.55 -0.51 -5.53
N THR A 95 -1.34 -1.13 -6.40
CA THR A 95 -2.40 -0.46 -7.17
C THR A 95 -3.78 -0.94 -6.72
N ARG A 96 -4.71 0.01 -6.59
CA ARG A 96 -6.11 -0.26 -6.27
C ARG A 96 -6.83 -0.76 -7.51
N GLY A 97 -7.57 -1.86 -7.39
CA GLY A 97 -8.39 -2.38 -8.49
C GLY A 97 -7.68 -3.32 -9.45
N GLY A 98 -6.53 -3.89 -9.05
CA GLY A 98 -5.93 -5.03 -9.73
C GLY A 98 -4.48 -4.81 -10.16
N ALA A 99 -3.75 -5.92 -10.22
CA ALA A 99 -2.75 -6.07 -11.26
C ALA A 99 -3.40 -5.70 -12.61
N ALA A 100 -2.72 -4.82 -13.35
CA ALA A 100 -3.03 -4.33 -14.68
C ALA A 100 -4.23 -4.95 -15.43
N ALA A 101 -5.22 -4.10 -15.71
CA ALA A 101 -5.83 -3.87 -17.02
C ALA A 101 -5.74 -4.98 -18.09
N ARG A 102 -6.93 -5.50 -18.43
CA ARG A 102 -7.33 -6.27 -19.63
C ARG A 102 -6.88 -7.72 -19.70
#